data_AF-A0A7C5R943-F1
#
_entry.id   AF-A0A7C5R943-F1
#
_cell.length_a   1.000
_cell.length_b   1.000
_cell.length_c   1.000
_cell.angle_alpha   90.00
_cell.angle_beta   90.00
_cell.angle_gamma   90.00
#
_symmetry.space_group_name_H-M   'P 1'
#
loop_
_entity.id
_entity.type
_entity.pdbx_description
1 polymer ?
#
loop_
_entity_poly.entity_id
_entity_poly.type
_entity_poly.pdbx_seq_one_letter_code
_entity_poly.pdbx_strand_id
1 'polypeptide(L)'
;MSAALLVSSVRAGDDAERKKHENEIISKILQDWKARSRSVDTLILEANGTEVHPKGLYNNDPSLPQGFNGTFPKEDYAGLAKEVFVIDYRQGLCRNETLLPLPNLSVNPPVMDQSDTVFVYDGKKVALWVRGLDPKNPSGHVNWYRPTGVGSRMWFNIRYDPIAWGFGNVAPEGIGRNKIERLRPSLKKSDLTYVGVAECRGRRVHRVRVGIRPTGYTELWVDVERDSIIVRADWYSLRGRKQHRFKFELYYRQADDRWLLKEWSIWVKDGPTTRLTVTRLEINKPMGKFEFSIPTLPGMTISDERGPKTKRYRVDKNGQLIPLVDAKNTDRT
;
A
#
# COMPACT_ATOMS: atom_id res chain seq x y z
N MET A 1 4.40 8.21 -60.93
CA MET A 1 4.41 7.37 -59.71
C MET A 1 5.44 7.97 -58.74
N SER A 2 5.18 9.16 -58.19
CA SER A 2 4.48 9.50 -56.95
C SER A 2 5.29 9.21 -55.67
N ALA A 3 6.09 10.21 -55.28
CA ALA A 3 6.80 10.29 -54.00
C ALA A 3 5.86 10.13 -52.78
N ALA A 4 4.55 10.35 -52.95
CA ALA A 4 3.55 10.14 -51.90
C ALA A 4 3.39 8.65 -51.50
N LEU A 5 3.63 7.70 -52.40
CA LEU A 5 3.60 6.25 -52.10
C LEU A 5 4.86 5.78 -51.38
N LEU A 6 6.00 6.45 -51.60
CA LEU A 6 7.25 6.20 -50.87
C LEU A 6 7.18 6.73 -49.43
N VAL A 7 6.58 7.92 -49.21
CA VAL A 7 6.42 8.47 -47.85
C VAL A 7 5.44 7.67 -47.00
N SER A 8 4.37 7.10 -47.60
CA SER A 8 3.41 6.27 -46.85
C SER A 8 3.97 4.90 -46.48
N SER A 9 4.80 4.29 -47.34
CA SER A 9 5.44 2.99 -47.08
C SER A 9 6.56 3.08 -46.04
N VAL A 10 7.37 4.16 -46.04
CA VAL A 10 8.39 4.40 -45.01
C VAL A 10 7.76 4.61 -43.62
N ARG A 11 6.71 5.44 -43.52
CA ARG A 11 5.98 5.63 -42.24
C ARG A 11 5.33 4.36 -41.70
N ALA A 12 4.81 3.51 -42.59
CA ALA A 12 4.23 2.23 -42.20
C ALA A 12 5.29 1.23 -41.70
N GLY A 13 6.49 1.24 -42.29
CA GLY A 13 7.64 0.48 -41.82
C GLY A 13 8.09 0.91 -40.43
N ASP A 14 8.29 2.21 -40.22
CA ASP A 14 8.70 2.79 -38.94
C ASP A 14 7.68 2.49 -37.82
N ASP A 15 6.38 2.59 -38.11
CA ASP A 15 5.31 2.28 -37.16
C ASP A 15 5.24 0.78 -36.82
N ALA A 16 5.51 -0.10 -37.78
CA ALA A 16 5.54 -1.55 -37.57
C ALA A 16 6.73 -1.97 -36.71
N GLU A 17 7.93 -1.44 -37.01
CA GLU A 17 9.13 -1.68 -36.21
C GLU A 17 9.00 -1.13 -34.80
N ARG A 18 8.45 0.09 -34.67
CA ARG A 18 8.13 0.68 -33.36
C ARG A 18 7.19 -0.23 -32.57
N LYS A 19 6.05 -0.63 -33.13
CA LYS A 19 5.10 -1.51 -32.44
C LYS A 19 5.72 -2.85 -32.07
N LYS A 20 6.58 -3.41 -32.93
CA LYS A 20 7.33 -4.64 -32.64
C LYS A 20 8.24 -4.44 -31.42
N HIS A 21 9.03 -3.36 -31.39
CA HIS A 21 9.89 -3.03 -30.25
C HIS A 21 9.09 -2.82 -28.95
N GLU A 22 8.01 -2.04 -28.99
CA GLU A 22 7.13 -1.82 -27.84
C GLU A 22 6.56 -3.15 -27.30
N ASN A 23 6.19 -4.04 -28.21
CA ASN A 23 5.68 -5.37 -27.89
C ASN A 23 6.73 -6.26 -27.24
N GLU A 24 7.97 -6.23 -27.71
CA GLU A 24 9.10 -6.97 -27.14
C GLU A 24 9.40 -6.50 -25.71
N ILE A 25 9.47 -5.17 -25.50
CA ILE A 25 9.71 -4.58 -24.18
C ILE A 25 8.61 -4.95 -23.19
N ILE A 26 7.33 -4.78 -23.54
CA ILE A 26 6.23 -5.16 -22.65
C ILE A 26 6.28 -6.65 -22.31
N SER A 27 6.59 -7.50 -23.30
CA SER A 27 6.65 -8.95 -23.09
C SER A 27 7.76 -9.34 -22.12
N LYS A 28 8.94 -8.71 -22.26
CA LYS A 28 10.05 -8.87 -21.31
C LYS A 28 9.66 -8.42 -19.90
N ILE A 29 9.09 -7.22 -19.75
CA ILE A 29 8.66 -6.69 -18.45
C ILE A 29 7.70 -7.66 -17.75
N LEU A 30 6.68 -8.16 -18.47
CA LEU A 30 5.72 -9.11 -17.91
C LEU A 30 6.35 -10.44 -17.53
N GLN A 31 7.28 -10.94 -18.35
CA GLN A 31 8.02 -12.17 -18.06
C GLN A 31 8.85 -12.04 -16.79
N ASP A 32 9.62 -10.97 -16.67
CA ASP A 32 10.49 -10.71 -15.51
C ASP A 32 9.66 -10.55 -14.22
N TRP A 33 8.58 -9.77 -14.25
CA TRP A 33 7.68 -9.61 -13.11
C TRP A 33 7.03 -10.93 -12.69
N LYS A 34 6.58 -11.72 -13.66
CA LYS A 34 5.98 -13.05 -13.41
C LYS A 34 7.00 -14.02 -12.83
N ALA A 35 8.24 -14.01 -13.33
CA ALA A 35 9.32 -14.83 -12.79
C ALA A 35 9.63 -14.43 -11.35
N ARG A 36 9.74 -13.13 -11.06
CA ARG A 36 9.97 -12.62 -9.71
C ARG A 36 8.84 -12.95 -8.73
N SER A 37 7.59 -12.77 -9.14
CA SER A 37 6.43 -13.10 -8.29
C SER A 37 6.37 -14.60 -7.96
N ARG A 38 6.79 -15.46 -8.90
CA ARG A 38 6.82 -16.92 -8.73
C ARG A 38 8.00 -17.44 -7.90
N SER A 39 9.09 -16.69 -7.80
CA SER A 39 10.26 -17.10 -7.00
C SER A 39 10.08 -16.84 -5.50
N VAL A 40 9.00 -16.18 -5.10
CA VAL A 40 8.68 -15.83 -3.71
C VAL A 40 7.38 -16.50 -3.31
N ASP A 41 7.46 -17.57 -2.53
CA ASP A 41 6.30 -18.26 -1.94
C ASP A 41 5.90 -17.70 -0.59
N THR A 42 6.87 -17.29 0.20
CA THR A 42 6.64 -16.59 1.47
C THR A 42 7.52 -15.36 1.58
N LEU A 43 7.02 -14.33 2.25
CA LEU A 43 7.73 -13.06 2.46
C LEU A 43 7.55 -12.58 3.90
N ILE A 44 8.64 -12.28 4.59
CA ILE A 44 8.66 -11.38 5.76
C ILE A 44 9.47 -10.17 5.37
N LEU A 45 8.86 -8.99 5.42
CA LEU A 45 9.53 -7.72 5.21
C LEU A 45 9.23 -6.80 6.38
N GLU A 46 10.25 -6.25 7.01
CA GLU A 46 10.12 -5.17 7.97
C GLU A 46 10.89 -3.95 7.44
N ALA A 47 10.26 -2.78 7.53
CA ALA A 47 10.87 -1.52 7.16
C ALA A 47 10.59 -0.46 8.22
N ASN A 48 11.59 0.37 8.46
CA ASN A 48 11.53 1.47 9.42
C ASN A 48 11.95 2.77 8.74
N GLY A 49 11.47 3.89 9.24
CA GLY A 49 11.88 5.20 8.78
C GLY A 49 11.02 6.30 9.34
N THR A 50 10.66 7.28 8.51
CA THR A 50 9.96 8.48 8.92
C THR A 50 8.77 8.79 8.03
N GLU A 51 7.70 9.28 8.66
CA GLU A 51 6.56 9.91 7.99
C GLU A 51 6.57 11.39 8.36
N VAL A 52 6.44 12.25 7.35
CA VAL A 52 6.32 13.70 7.46
C VAL A 52 4.95 14.12 6.95
N HIS A 53 4.20 14.84 7.77
CA HIS A 53 2.96 15.52 7.42
C HIS A 53 3.26 17.01 7.27
N PRO A 54 3.30 17.53 6.03
CA PRO A 54 3.59 18.93 5.81
C PRO A 54 2.59 19.84 6.49
N LYS A 55 3.06 20.99 6.94
CA LYS A 55 2.25 22.08 7.45
C LYS A 55 1.11 22.38 6.48
N GLY A 56 -0.09 22.45 7.03
CA GLY A 56 -1.28 22.83 6.27
C GLY A 56 -1.85 21.75 5.36
N LEU A 57 -1.31 20.53 5.38
CA LEU A 57 -1.85 19.38 4.64
C LEU A 57 -3.36 19.19 4.91
N TYR A 58 -3.77 19.37 6.17
CA TYR A 58 -5.15 19.16 6.63
C TYR A 58 -5.99 20.43 6.71
N ASN A 59 -5.47 21.60 6.32
CA ASN A 59 -6.19 22.88 6.48
C ASN A 59 -7.54 22.93 5.75
N ASN A 60 -7.68 22.14 4.70
CA ASN A 60 -8.90 22.05 3.88
C ASN A 60 -9.51 20.64 3.92
N ASP A 61 -9.18 19.83 4.93
CA ASP A 61 -9.73 18.48 5.02
C ASP A 61 -11.23 18.57 5.34
N PRO A 62 -12.11 18.11 4.45
CA PRO A 62 -13.56 18.19 4.66
C PRO A 62 -14.05 17.28 5.79
N SER A 63 -13.21 16.39 6.31
CA SER A 63 -13.52 15.54 7.47
C SER A 63 -13.32 16.23 8.82
N LEU A 64 -12.80 17.47 8.83
CA LEU A 64 -12.70 18.27 10.04
C LEU A 64 -14.09 18.51 10.64
N PRO A 65 -14.23 18.51 11.98
CA PRO A 65 -15.49 18.88 12.62
C PRO A 65 -15.97 20.25 12.16
N GLN A 66 -17.28 20.39 11.90
CA GLN A 66 -17.88 21.67 11.55
C GLN A 66 -17.62 22.69 12.67
N GLY A 67 -17.01 23.83 12.33
CA GLY A 67 -16.61 24.84 13.32
C GLY A 67 -15.25 24.58 14.00
N PHE A 68 -14.40 23.71 13.42
CA PHE A 68 -13.03 23.55 13.88
C PHE A 68 -12.25 24.88 13.77
N ASN A 69 -12.04 25.52 14.93
CA ASN A 69 -11.19 26.70 15.11
C ASN A 69 -9.82 26.33 15.71
N GLY A 70 -9.44 25.05 15.65
CA GLY A 70 -8.17 24.59 16.20
C GLY A 70 -7.00 25.20 15.46
N THR A 71 -5.94 25.54 16.19
CA THR A 71 -4.73 26.07 15.56
C THR A 71 -4.04 24.92 14.83
N PHE A 72 -4.02 24.99 13.50
CA PHE A 72 -3.20 24.06 12.75
C PHE A 72 -1.73 24.27 13.11
N PRO A 73 -0.96 23.19 13.11
CA PRO A 73 0.40 23.28 13.57
C PRO A 73 1.26 24.16 12.69
N LYS A 74 2.18 24.90 13.34
CA LYS A 74 2.96 25.95 12.68
C LYS A 74 4.12 25.39 11.84
N GLU A 75 4.47 24.12 12.03
CA GLU A 75 5.59 23.41 11.44
C GLU A 75 5.12 22.05 10.89
N ASP A 76 5.96 21.42 10.06
CA ASP A 76 5.75 20.04 9.61
C ASP A 76 5.82 19.07 10.80
N TYR A 77 5.02 18.02 10.76
CA TYR A 77 5.17 16.93 11.72
C TYR A 77 5.98 15.82 11.13
N ALA A 78 6.96 15.33 11.89
CA ALA A 78 7.64 14.09 11.59
C ALA A 78 7.46 13.09 12.74
N GLY A 79 7.39 11.81 12.41
CA GLY A 79 7.41 10.75 13.39
C GLY A 79 7.95 9.46 12.81
N LEU A 80 8.24 8.50 13.70
CA LEU A 80 8.71 7.18 13.29
C LEU A 80 7.61 6.44 12.54
N ALA A 81 7.99 5.91 11.39
CA ALA A 81 7.17 5.03 10.57
C ALA A 81 7.75 3.61 10.62
N LYS A 82 6.89 2.61 10.79
CA LYS A 82 7.26 1.20 10.67
C LYS A 82 6.19 0.46 9.89
N GLU A 83 6.64 -0.42 9.00
CA GLU A 83 5.80 -1.35 8.28
C GLU A 83 6.33 -2.77 8.40
N VAL A 84 5.44 -3.72 8.67
CA VAL A 84 5.72 -5.16 8.72
C VAL A 84 4.78 -5.86 7.77
N PHE A 85 5.32 -6.74 6.93
CA PHE A 85 4.56 -7.54 5.99
C PHE A 85 4.95 -9.00 6.15
N VAL A 86 3.94 -9.85 6.28
CA VAL A 86 4.08 -11.30 6.31
C VAL A 86 3.12 -11.86 5.29
N ILE A 87 3.60 -12.69 4.37
CA ILE A 87 2.79 -13.24 3.28
C ILE A 87 3.14 -14.70 3.09
N ASP A 88 2.10 -15.52 2.93
CA ASP A 88 2.21 -16.86 2.37
C ASP A 88 1.34 -16.91 1.11
N TYR A 89 1.98 -16.88 -0.05
CA TYR A 89 1.32 -16.94 -1.35
C TYR A 89 0.73 -18.32 -1.65
N ARG A 90 1.23 -19.39 -1.03
CA ARG A 90 0.72 -20.76 -1.23
C ARG A 90 -0.62 -20.93 -0.53
N GLN A 91 -0.71 -20.43 0.71
CA GLN A 91 -1.92 -20.51 1.52
C GLN A 91 -2.88 -19.32 1.31
N GLY A 92 -2.43 -18.27 0.61
CA GLY A 92 -3.24 -17.07 0.40
C GLY A 92 -3.38 -16.22 1.68
N LEU A 93 -2.39 -16.28 2.58
CA LEU A 93 -2.39 -15.60 3.86
C LEU A 93 -1.56 -14.31 3.77
N CYS A 94 -2.02 -13.26 4.43
CA CYS A 94 -1.29 -12.00 4.51
C CYS A 94 -1.50 -11.36 5.88
N ARG A 95 -0.46 -10.77 6.44
CA ARG A 95 -0.53 -9.86 7.58
C ARG A 95 0.27 -8.61 7.26
N ASN A 96 -0.30 -7.45 7.56
CA ASN A 96 0.39 -6.17 7.52
C ASN A 96 0.30 -5.54 8.91
N GLU A 97 1.39 -4.97 9.39
CA GLU A 97 1.37 -4.08 10.54
C GLU A 97 1.96 -2.74 10.12
N THR A 98 1.33 -1.66 10.57
CA THR A 98 1.72 -0.30 10.21
C THR A 98 1.65 0.55 11.46
N LEU A 99 2.79 1.13 11.83
CA LEU A 99 2.91 2.14 12.87
C LEU A 99 3.24 3.47 12.21
N LEU A 100 2.36 4.46 12.35
CA LEU A 100 2.55 5.77 11.75
C LEU A 100 2.13 6.89 12.68
N PRO A 101 2.81 8.05 12.62
CA PRO A 101 2.29 9.25 13.24
C PRO A 101 1.03 9.67 12.49
N LEU A 102 -0.10 9.78 13.19
CA LEU A 102 -1.33 10.37 12.66
C LEU A 102 -1.79 11.52 13.56
N PRO A 103 -2.18 12.66 12.99
CA PRO A 103 -2.80 13.71 13.78
C PRO A 103 -4.18 13.26 14.24
N ASN A 104 -4.41 13.30 15.56
CA ASN A 104 -5.73 13.16 16.12
C ASN A 104 -6.47 14.50 16.02
N LEU A 105 -7.22 14.66 14.94
CA LEU A 105 -8.01 15.86 14.65
C LEU A 105 -9.29 15.97 15.50
N SER A 106 -9.61 14.96 16.33
CA SER A 106 -10.80 14.96 17.18
C SER A 106 -10.61 15.70 18.51
N VAL A 107 -9.38 16.09 18.84
CA VAL A 107 -9.04 16.88 20.03
C VAL A 107 -8.55 18.26 19.63
N ASN A 108 -8.74 19.25 20.52
CA ASN A 108 -8.32 20.63 20.30
C ASN A 108 -7.41 21.09 21.46
N PRO A 109 -6.12 21.42 21.21
CA PRO A 109 -5.44 21.36 19.91
C PRO A 109 -5.27 19.91 19.42
N PRO A 110 -5.16 19.67 18.10
CA PRO A 110 -4.82 18.35 17.59
C PRO A 110 -3.52 17.84 18.20
N VAL A 111 -3.51 16.58 18.63
CA VAL A 111 -2.31 15.92 19.15
C VAL A 111 -1.84 14.87 18.17
N MET A 112 -0.53 14.66 18.09
CA MET A 112 0.00 13.53 17.33
C MET A 112 -0.23 12.25 18.12
N ASP A 113 -0.90 11.30 17.49
CA ASP A 113 -1.06 9.94 18.00
C ASP A 113 -0.24 8.98 17.13
N GLN A 114 0.09 7.84 17.72
CA GLN A 114 0.66 6.73 16.96
C GLN A 114 -0.48 5.80 16.56
N SER A 115 -0.80 5.82 15.27
CA SER A 115 -1.69 4.83 14.69
C SER A 115 -0.92 3.54 14.51
N ASP A 116 -1.21 2.55 15.34
CA ASP A 116 -0.79 1.17 15.16
C ASP A 116 -1.95 0.40 14.56
N THR A 117 -1.75 -0.12 13.35
CA THR A 117 -2.77 -0.90 12.64
C THR A 117 -2.20 -2.24 12.24
N VAL A 118 -2.93 -3.30 12.57
CA VAL A 118 -2.65 -4.65 12.10
C VAL A 118 -3.76 -5.06 11.17
N PHE A 119 -3.43 -5.73 10.09
CA PHE A 119 -4.33 -6.35 9.15
C PHE A 119 -3.93 -7.79 8.98
N VAL A 120 -4.91 -8.68 8.89
CA VAL A 120 -4.71 -10.10 8.61
C VAL A 120 -5.80 -10.53 7.64
N TYR A 121 -5.37 -11.27 6.65
CA TYR A 121 -6.20 -11.99 5.71
C TYR A 121 -5.84 -13.48 5.79
N ASP A 122 -6.83 -14.31 6.11
CA ASP A 122 -6.66 -15.76 6.27
C ASP A 122 -7.02 -16.57 5.00
N GLY A 123 -7.15 -15.89 3.86
CA GLY A 123 -7.64 -16.48 2.61
C GLY A 123 -9.17 -16.47 2.47
N LYS A 124 -9.93 -16.13 3.52
CA LYS A 124 -11.40 -16.07 3.50
C LYS A 124 -11.97 -14.81 4.13
N LYS A 125 -11.38 -14.37 5.24
CA LYS A 125 -11.81 -13.27 6.08
C LYS A 125 -10.67 -12.29 6.25
N VAL A 126 -11.05 -11.02 6.33
CA VAL A 126 -10.18 -9.98 6.83
C VAL A 126 -10.54 -9.68 8.25
N ALA A 127 -9.51 -9.37 9.02
CA ALA A 127 -9.68 -8.48 10.13
C ALA A 127 -8.64 -7.36 10.05
N LEU A 128 -9.12 -6.16 10.36
CA LEU A 128 -8.32 -4.99 10.63
C LEU A 128 -8.35 -4.85 12.14
N TRP A 129 -7.28 -4.33 12.71
CA TRP A 129 -7.21 -3.94 14.09
C TRP A 129 -6.50 -2.59 14.09
N VAL A 130 -7.09 -1.60 14.75
CA VAL A 130 -6.50 -0.25 14.90
C VAL A 130 -6.36 0.00 16.38
N ARG A 131 -5.17 0.34 16.86
CA ARG A 131 -4.97 0.89 18.19
C ARG A 131 -5.54 2.30 18.20
N GLY A 132 -6.61 2.52 18.94
CA GLY A 132 -7.13 3.85 19.25
C GLY A 132 -7.02 4.15 20.73
N LEU A 133 -6.67 5.40 21.07
CA LEU A 133 -6.95 5.96 22.38
C LEU A 133 -8.48 6.04 22.55
N ASP A 134 -9.02 5.47 23.62
CA ASP A 134 -10.40 5.77 24.02
C ASP A 134 -10.45 7.22 24.50
N PRO A 135 -11.20 8.13 23.85
CA PRO A 135 -11.28 9.53 24.28
C PRO A 135 -11.90 9.69 25.69
N LYS A 136 -12.60 8.67 26.21
CA LYS A 136 -13.13 8.64 27.58
C LYS A 136 -12.21 7.96 28.58
N ASN A 137 -11.15 7.30 28.11
CA ASN A 137 -10.18 6.65 28.97
C ASN A 137 -8.75 6.79 28.40
N PRO A 138 -8.11 7.97 28.60
CA PRO A 138 -6.77 8.26 28.10
C PRO A 138 -5.66 7.39 28.72
N SER A 139 -5.99 6.51 29.68
CA SER A 139 -5.05 5.62 30.37
C SER A 139 -4.57 4.39 29.57
N GLY A 140 -4.74 4.37 28.23
CA GLY A 140 -4.00 3.44 27.37
C GLY A 140 -4.69 2.14 26.98
N HIS A 141 -6.02 2.05 27.09
CA HIS A 141 -6.74 0.87 26.61
C HIS A 141 -6.78 0.82 25.08
N VAL A 142 -6.10 -0.19 24.52
CA VAL A 142 -6.11 -0.51 23.08
C VAL A 142 -7.49 -1.05 22.73
N ASN A 143 -8.27 -0.28 21.96
CA ASN A 143 -9.52 -0.73 21.36
C ASN A 143 -9.26 -1.19 19.93
N TRP A 144 -9.22 -2.51 19.70
CA TRP A 144 -9.10 -3.01 18.33
C TRP A 144 -10.49 -3.27 17.71
N TYR A 145 -10.70 -2.84 16.46
CA TYR A 145 -12.00 -2.91 15.77
C TYR A 145 -11.98 -3.90 14.62
N ARG A 146 -12.89 -4.88 14.59
CA ARG A 146 -13.02 -5.85 13.49
C ARG A 146 -14.12 -5.45 12.49
N PRO A 147 -13.87 -4.68 11.41
CA PRO A 147 -14.93 -4.43 10.44
C PRO A 147 -15.32 -5.74 9.72
N THR A 148 -16.56 -6.18 9.92
CA THR A 148 -17.19 -7.21 9.11
C THR A 148 -17.30 -6.71 7.65
N GLY A 149 -16.90 -7.52 6.67
CA GLY A 149 -17.18 -7.28 5.25
C GLY A 149 -16.18 -6.43 4.44
N VAL A 150 -15.05 -5.97 4.99
CA VAL A 150 -14.05 -5.18 4.23
C VAL A 150 -12.79 -6.02 3.93
N GLY A 151 -13.01 -7.09 3.16
CA GLY A 151 -12.07 -8.18 2.88
C GLY A 151 -10.84 -7.86 2.05
N SER A 152 -10.68 -6.63 1.61
CA SER A 152 -10.38 -6.53 0.20
C SER A 152 -9.55 -5.35 -0.27
N ARG A 153 -9.18 -4.46 0.65
CA ARG A 153 -8.68 -3.13 0.32
C ARG A 153 -7.18 -2.94 0.49
N MET A 154 -6.44 -3.91 1.04
CA MET A 154 -5.18 -3.58 1.71
C MET A 154 -3.91 -4.24 1.16
N TRP A 155 -3.98 -5.27 0.32
CA TRP A 155 -2.76 -5.72 -0.40
C TRP A 155 -2.32 -4.72 -1.50
N PHE A 156 -3.28 -3.93 -2.04
CA PHE A 156 -3.06 -2.88 -3.04
C PHE A 156 -3.57 -1.52 -2.54
N ASN A 157 -3.27 -1.22 -1.27
CA ASN A 157 -3.30 0.18 -0.84
C ASN A 157 -2.08 0.86 -1.47
N ILE A 158 -2.29 2.04 -2.02
CA ILE A 158 -1.28 2.86 -2.67
C ILE A 158 0.00 3.04 -1.83
N ARG A 159 -0.08 2.99 -0.49
CA ARG A 159 1.08 3.03 0.40
C ARG A 159 1.99 1.79 0.30
N TYR A 160 1.40 0.62 0.06
CA TYR A 160 2.07 -0.68 0.09
C TYR A 160 2.46 -1.19 -1.30
N ASP A 161 1.97 -0.52 -2.35
CA ASP A 161 2.33 -0.79 -3.74
C ASP A 161 3.86 -0.91 -3.96
N PRO A 162 4.74 -0.09 -3.37
CA PRO A 162 6.19 -0.26 -3.53
C PRO A 162 6.71 -1.64 -3.13
N ILE A 163 6.12 -2.26 -2.11
CA ILE A 163 6.50 -3.60 -1.65
C ILE A 163 6.00 -4.64 -2.65
N ALA A 164 4.73 -4.56 -3.06
CA ALA A 164 4.18 -5.47 -4.07
C ALA A 164 5.00 -5.42 -5.38
N TRP A 165 5.32 -4.22 -5.86
CA TRP A 165 6.15 -3.97 -7.05
C TRP A 165 7.57 -4.52 -6.89
N GLY A 166 8.17 -4.37 -5.71
CA GLY A 166 9.48 -4.91 -5.40
C GLY A 166 9.59 -6.41 -5.68
N PHE A 167 8.48 -7.15 -5.50
CA PHE A 167 8.37 -8.58 -5.74
C PHE A 167 7.61 -8.96 -7.02
N GLY A 168 7.47 -8.03 -7.97
CA GLY A 168 6.88 -8.31 -9.29
C GLY A 168 5.36 -8.46 -9.28
N ASN A 169 4.69 -8.05 -8.19
CA ASN A 169 3.24 -8.04 -8.10
C ASN A 169 2.72 -6.66 -8.47
N VAL A 170 2.25 -6.51 -9.70
CA VAL A 170 1.62 -5.28 -10.19
C VAL A 170 0.16 -5.59 -10.53
N ALA A 171 -0.78 -4.88 -9.94
CA ALA A 171 -2.20 -5.07 -10.22
C ALA A 171 -2.67 -4.13 -11.35
N PRO A 172 -3.53 -4.60 -12.28
CA PRO A 172 -4.20 -3.70 -13.20
C PRO A 172 -5.14 -2.80 -12.38
N GLU A 173 -5.03 -1.47 -12.49
CA GLU A 173 -5.97 -0.62 -11.74
C GLU A 173 -7.38 -0.87 -12.27
N GLY A 174 -8.29 -1.33 -11.41
CA GLY A 174 -9.72 -1.40 -11.71
C GLY A 174 -10.31 -2.81 -11.91
N ILE A 175 -9.51 -3.87 -11.78
CA ILE A 175 -10.00 -4.97 -10.93
C ILE A 175 -10.13 -4.33 -9.56
N GLY A 176 -11.32 -4.36 -8.96
CA GLY A 176 -11.57 -3.65 -7.72
C GLY A 176 -10.40 -3.82 -6.76
N ARG A 177 -9.62 -2.75 -6.53
CA ARG A 177 -8.67 -2.63 -5.41
C ARG A 177 -9.35 -2.92 -4.06
N ASN A 178 -10.67 -3.11 -4.11
CA ASN A 178 -11.63 -3.53 -3.12
C ASN A 178 -12.04 -5.02 -3.22
N LYS A 179 -11.27 -5.93 -3.83
CA LYS A 179 -11.37 -7.42 -3.74
C LYS A 179 -9.95 -8.02 -3.77
N ILE A 180 -9.43 -8.53 -2.64
CA ILE A 180 -8.26 -9.44 -2.68
C ILE A 180 -8.79 -10.75 -3.25
N GLU A 181 -8.92 -10.83 -4.56
CA GLU A 181 -9.27 -12.09 -5.22
C GLU A 181 -8.04 -13.00 -5.24
N ARG A 182 -6.84 -12.40 -5.35
CA ARG A 182 -5.54 -13.08 -5.43
C ARG A 182 -4.41 -12.19 -4.88
N LEU A 183 -3.52 -12.76 -4.07
CA LEU A 183 -2.29 -12.08 -3.61
C LEU A 183 -1.25 -11.93 -4.74
N ARG A 184 -1.30 -12.80 -5.76
CA ARG A 184 -0.52 -12.70 -7.01
C ARG A 184 -1.43 -12.24 -8.15
N PRO A 185 -1.49 -10.93 -8.48
CA PRO A 185 -2.26 -10.46 -9.61
C PRO A 185 -1.60 -10.97 -10.90
N SER A 186 -2.42 -11.28 -11.92
CA SER A 186 -1.93 -11.64 -13.24
C SER A 186 -2.16 -10.48 -14.19
N LEU A 187 -1.09 -9.82 -14.62
CA LEU A 187 -1.16 -8.86 -15.71
C LEU A 187 -1.13 -9.56 -17.06
N LYS A 188 -1.92 -9.03 -17.98
CA LYS A 188 -1.87 -9.32 -19.40
C LYS A 188 -1.20 -8.16 -20.11
N LYS A 189 -0.70 -8.43 -21.33
CA LYS A 189 -0.14 -7.40 -22.21
C LYS A 189 -1.10 -6.24 -22.48
N SER A 190 -2.40 -6.53 -22.60
CA SER A 190 -3.46 -5.53 -22.76
C SER A 190 -3.60 -4.56 -21.58
N ASP A 191 -3.09 -4.93 -20.40
CA ASP A 191 -3.19 -4.12 -19.19
C ASP A 191 -2.08 -3.05 -19.14
N LEU A 192 -1.11 -3.12 -20.06
CA LEU A 192 0.02 -2.21 -20.15
C LEU A 192 -0.03 -1.40 -21.43
N THR A 193 0.22 -0.09 -21.30
CA THR A 193 0.46 0.80 -22.44
C THR A 193 1.90 1.28 -22.39
N TYR A 194 2.69 1.03 -23.43
CA TYR A 194 4.03 1.59 -23.56
C TYR A 194 3.95 3.09 -23.78
N VAL A 195 4.79 3.85 -23.07
CA VAL A 195 4.84 5.32 -23.15
C VAL A 195 6.09 5.77 -23.90
N GLY A 196 7.24 5.16 -23.61
CA GLY A 196 8.51 5.57 -24.19
C GLY A 196 9.70 5.24 -23.30
N VAL A 197 10.85 5.81 -23.65
CA VAL A 197 12.09 5.73 -22.88
C VAL A 197 12.29 7.04 -22.12
N ALA A 198 12.90 6.97 -20.95
CA ALA A 198 13.34 8.14 -20.19
C ALA A 198 14.66 7.82 -19.47
N GLU A 199 15.26 8.84 -18.87
CA GLU A 199 16.36 8.67 -17.93
C GLU A 199 15.86 8.83 -16.50
N CYS A 200 16.28 7.95 -15.60
CA CYS A 200 16.03 8.07 -14.17
C CYS A 200 17.33 7.77 -13.41
N ARG A 201 17.87 8.79 -12.74
CA ARG A 201 19.12 8.69 -11.95
C ARG A 201 20.29 8.12 -12.77
N GLY A 202 20.51 8.67 -13.96
CA GLY A 202 21.60 8.28 -14.86
C GLY A 202 21.41 6.93 -15.57
N ARG A 203 20.21 6.32 -15.50
CA ARG A 203 19.92 5.07 -16.19
C ARG A 203 18.77 5.22 -17.17
N ARG A 204 18.89 4.52 -18.29
CA ARG A 204 17.81 4.35 -19.25
C ARG A 204 16.71 3.48 -18.64
N VAL A 205 15.48 3.97 -18.67
CA VAL A 205 14.30 3.25 -18.20
C VAL A 205 13.18 3.32 -19.21
N HIS A 206 12.33 2.30 -19.23
CA HIS A 206 11.13 2.24 -20.04
C HIS A 206 9.92 2.65 -19.21
N ARG A 207 9.09 3.53 -19.76
CA ARG A 207 7.85 3.99 -19.12
C ARG A 207 6.68 3.19 -19.65
N VAL A 208 5.92 2.59 -18.75
CA VAL A 208 4.68 1.86 -19.05
C VAL A 208 3.56 2.35 -18.15
N ARG A 209 2.33 2.35 -18.64
CA ARG A 209 1.13 2.69 -17.85
C ARG A 209 0.32 1.46 -17.56
N VAL A 210 -0.23 1.39 -16.35
CA VAL A 210 -1.19 0.39 -15.91
C VAL A 210 -2.44 1.09 -15.35
N GLY A 211 -3.63 0.63 -15.73
CA GLY A 211 -4.91 1.07 -15.13
C GLY A 211 -6.06 1.50 -16.05
N ILE A 212 -7.26 1.59 -15.47
CA ILE A 212 -8.54 1.90 -16.14
C ILE A 212 -8.67 3.39 -16.46
N ARG A 213 -8.65 3.66 -17.77
CA ARG A 213 -9.36 4.82 -18.34
C ARG A 213 -10.86 4.65 -18.04
N PRO A 214 -11.57 5.65 -17.51
CA PRO A 214 -11.19 7.05 -17.44
C PRO A 214 -10.79 7.55 -16.04
N THR A 215 -10.64 6.69 -15.03
CA THR A 215 -10.55 7.15 -13.62
C THR A 215 -9.14 7.51 -13.15
N GLY A 216 -8.12 6.96 -13.80
CA GLY A 216 -6.72 7.17 -13.41
C GLY A 216 -5.78 6.21 -14.12
N TYR A 217 -4.49 6.37 -13.86
CA TYR A 217 -3.47 5.40 -14.24
C TYR A 217 -2.26 5.52 -13.32
N THR A 218 -1.49 4.45 -13.21
CA THR A 218 -0.13 4.48 -12.66
C THR A 218 0.87 4.40 -13.80
N GLU A 219 1.80 5.33 -13.87
CA GLU A 219 2.94 5.28 -14.79
C GLU A 219 4.17 4.74 -14.07
N LEU A 220 4.66 3.59 -14.52
CA LEU A 220 5.79 2.87 -13.97
C LEU A 220 7.03 3.13 -14.81
N TRP A 221 8.15 3.42 -14.14
CA TRP A 221 9.45 3.63 -14.75
C TRP A 221 10.30 2.39 -14.46
N VAL A 222 10.55 1.61 -15.50
CA VAL A 222 11.02 0.22 -15.42
C VAL A 222 12.42 0.11 -16.00
N ASP A 223 13.36 -0.38 -15.19
CA ASP A 223 14.72 -0.67 -15.62
C ASP A 223 14.79 -2.12 -16.09
N VAL A 224 14.68 -2.31 -17.41
CA VAL A 224 14.62 -3.63 -18.05
C VAL A 224 15.96 -4.38 -18.02
N GLU A 225 17.07 -3.68 -17.79
CA GLU A 225 18.40 -4.29 -17.67
C GLU A 225 18.61 -4.92 -16.29
N ARG A 226 17.82 -4.50 -15.29
CA ARG A 226 17.84 -5.04 -13.92
C ARG A 226 16.57 -5.82 -13.62
N ASP A 227 16.31 -6.84 -14.44
CA ASP A 227 15.14 -7.73 -14.32
C ASP A 227 13.81 -6.96 -14.24
N SER A 228 13.71 -5.87 -15.02
CA SER A 228 12.51 -5.02 -15.07
C SER A 228 12.09 -4.49 -13.69
N ILE A 229 13.01 -4.12 -12.80
CA ILE A 229 12.64 -3.44 -11.54
C ILE A 229 11.92 -2.11 -11.81
N ILE A 230 10.92 -1.79 -10.99
CA ILE A 230 10.26 -0.48 -11.00
C ILE A 230 11.07 0.45 -10.10
N VAL A 231 11.69 1.48 -10.67
CA VAL A 231 12.52 2.44 -9.91
C VAL A 231 11.76 3.70 -9.50
N ARG A 232 10.66 3.98 -10.19
CA ARG A 232 9.73 5.07 -9.91
C ARG A 232 8.34 4.71 -10.38
N ALA A 233 7.34 5.22 -9.68
CA ALA A 233 5.97 5.21 -10.15
C ALA A 233 5.32 6.57 -9.89
N ASP A 234 4.47 7.02 -10.81
CA ASP A 234 3.64 8.20 -10.62
C ASP A 234 2.17 7.79 -10.75
N TRP A 235 1.39 8.02 -9.70
CA TRP A 235 -0.06 7.76 -9.72
C TRP A 235 -0.82 9.02 -10.13
N TYR A 236 -1.77 8.86 -11.04
CA TYR A 236 -2.59 9.95 -11.58
C TYR A 236 -4.07 9.65 -11.36
N SER A 237 -4.76 10.52 -10.61
CA SER A 237 -6.23 10.57 -10.59
C SER A 237 -6.74 11.46 -11.72
N LEU A 238 -7.73 10.98 -12.48
CA LEU A 238 -8.43 11.75 -13.52
C LEU A 238 -9.81 12.24 -13.05
N ARG A 239 -10.13 12.12 -11.75
CA ARG A 239 -11.38 12.66 -11.18
C ARG A 239 -11.28 14.18 -10.95
N GLY A 240 -11.82 14.95 -11.89
CA GLY A 240 -11.91 16.43 -11.81
C GLY A 240 -10.66 17.17 -12.33
N ARG A 241 -10.62 18.50 -12.19
CA ARG A 241 -9.48 19.35 -12.63
C ARG A 241 -8.24 19.25 -11.72
N LYS A 242 -8.31 18.54 -10.59
CA LYS A 242 -7.20 18.44 -9.61
C LYS A 242 -6.46 17.12 -9.80
N GLN A 243 -5.23 17.21 -10.31
CA GLN A 243 -4.32 16.07 -10.42
C GLN A 243 -3.78 15.74 -9.03
N HIS A 244 -4.31 14.68 -8.41
CA HIS A 244 -3.63 14.06 -7.27
C HIS A 244 -2.48 13.23 -7.82
N ARG A 245 -1.25 13.61 -7.45
CA ARG A 245 -0.03 12.91 -7.85
C ARG A 245 0.68 12.39 -6.61
N PHE A 246 0.65 11.08 -6.43
CA PHE A 246 1.62 10.41 -5.58
C PHE A 246 2.80 10.02 -6.47
N LYS A 247 4.01 10.34 -6.02
CA LYS A 247 5.22 9.86 -6.65
C LYS A 247 5.90 8.88 -5.69
N PHE A 248 6.28 7.73 -6.24
CA PHE A 248 7.00 6.69 -5.55
C PHE A 248 8.41 6.65 -6.11
N GLU A 249 9.36 6.54 -5.20
CA GLU A 249 10.76 6.34 -5.53
C GLU A 249 11.22 5.06 -4.87
N LEU A 250 11.72 4.10 -5.65
CA LEU A 250 12.14 2.80 -5.15
C LEU A 250 13.65 2.64 -5.34
N TYR A 251 14.29 2.03 -4.36
CA TYR A 251 15.72 1.76 -4.34
C TYR A 251 15.94 0.29 -4.05
N TYR A 252 16.83 -0.33 -4.82
CA TYR A 252 17.11 -1.75 -4.75
C TYR A 252 18.58 -1.96 -4.43
N ARG A 253 18.88 -3.08 -3.79
CA ARG A 253 20.23 -3.64 -3.68
C ARG A 253 20.28 -4.95 -4.45
N GLN A 254 21.42 -5.22 -5.09
CA GLN A 254 21.70 -6.55 -5.58
C GLN A 254 22.14 -7.41 -4.40
N ALA A 255 21.54 -8.58 -4.25
CA ALA A 255 21.96 -9.61 -3.30
C ALA A 255 21.83 -10.95 -4.02
N ASP A 256 22.88 -11.76 -3.96
CA ASP A 256 23.02 -12.97 -4.77
C ASP A 256 22.78 -12.68 -6.26
N ASP A 257 21.72 -13.25 -6.82
CA ASP A 257 21.32 -13.20 -8.23
C ASP A 257 20.13 -12.27 -8.50
N ARG A 258 19.73 -11.44 -7.53
CA ARG A 258 18.46 -10.71 -7.58
C ARG A 258 18.54 -9.27 -7.07
N TRP A 259 17.67 -8.44 -7.63
CA TRP A 259 17.42 -7.09 -7.14
C TRP A 259 16.34 -7.10 -6.06
N LEU A 260 16.73 -6.80 -4.83
CA LEU A 260 15.84 -6.75 -3.67
C LEU A 260 15.52 -5.31 -3.30
N LEU A 261 14.25 -5.04 -2.97
CA LEU A 261 13.83 -3.75 -2.46
C LEU A 261 14.61 -3.42 -1.19
N LYS A 262 15.22 -2.25 -1.15
CA LYS A 262 16.02 -1.75 -0.03
C LYS A 262 15.32 -0.60 0.67
N GLU A 263 14.72 0.31 -0.08
CA GLU A 263 14.13 1.53 0.44
C GLU A 263 13.10 2.06 -0.55
N TRP A 264 12.10 2.76 -0.03
CA TRP A 264 11.21 3.56 -0.86
C TRP A 264 10.83 4.86 -0.19
N SER A 265 10.38 5.79 -1.03
CA SER A 265 9.80 7.05 -0.59
C SER A 265 8.51 7.34 -1.31
N ILE A 266 7.56 7.89 -0.57
CA ILE A 266 6.28 8.40 -1.07
C ILE A 266 6.34 9.91 -1.02
N TRP A 267 5.95 10.54 -2.12
CA TRP A 267 5.98 11.99 -2.29
C TRP A 267 4.57 12.49 -2.57
N VAL A 268 4.21 13.60 -1.91
CA VAL A 268 2.96 14.33 -2.15
C VAL A 268 3.31 15.78 -2.44
N LYS A 269 2.91 16.27 -3.64
CA LYS A 269 3.11 17.63 -4.18
C LYS A 269 4.52 18.23 -4.06
N ASP A 270 4.96 18.55 -2.85
CA ASP A 270 6.07 19.46 -2.55
C ASP A 270 7.24 18.79 -1.80
N GLY A 271 7.14 17.49 -1.45
CA GLY A 271 8.24 16.79 -0.77
C GLY A 271 7.97 15.30 -0.48
N PRO A 272 8.98 14.55 0.01
CA PRO A 272 8.79 13.20 0.48
C PRO A 272 8.01 13.24 1.79
N THR A 273 6.86 12.59 1.83
CA THR A 273 6.04 12.43 3.04
C THR A 273 6.36 11.14 3.77
N THR A 274 6.95 10.16 3.09
CA THR A 274 7.31 8.88 3.71
C THR A 274 8.67 8.46 3.19
N ARG A 275 9.54 7.98 4.08
CA ARG A 275 10.76 7.26 3.71
C ARG A 275 10.90 6.04 4.60
N LEU A 276 11.00 4.87 3.99
CA LEU A 276 11.10 3.59 4.67
C LEU A 276 12.27 2.78 4.11
N THR A 277 13.10 2.26 4.99
CA THR A 277 14.24 1.40 4.66
C THR A 277 13.98 0.01 5.22
N VAL A 278 14.18 -1.02 4.38
CA VAL A 278 14.04 -2.42 4.75
C VAL A 278 15.12 -2.79 5.77
N THR A 279 14.68 -3.16 6.96
CA THR A 279 15.55 -3.60 8.07
C THR A 279 15.58 -5.12 8.20
N ARG A 280 14.53 -5.80 7.74
CA ARG A 280 14.46 -7.27 7.69
C ARG A 280 13.81 -7.72 6.40
N LEU A 281 14.38 -8.74 5.77
CA LEU A 281 13.83 -9.38 4.60
C LEU A 281 14.12 -10.88 4.64
N GLU A 282 13.08 -11.71 4.71
CA GLU A 282 13.16 -13.16 4.65
C GLU A 282 12.23 -13.65 3.54
N ILE A 283 12.77 -14.43 2.61
CA ILE A 283 12.05 -14.95 1.44
C ILE A 283 12.07 -16.48 1.52
N ASN A 284 10.93 -17.11 1.23
CA ASN A 284 10.77 -18.58 1.20
C ASN A 284 11.09 -19.27 2.54
N LYS A 285 10.97 -18.54 3.64
CA LYS A 285 11.06 -19.11 4.99
C LYS A 285 9.79 -19.91 5.28
N PRO A 286 9.90 -21.13 5.86
CA PRO A 286 8.74 -21.86 6.37
C PRO A 286 7.99 -21.01 7.41
N MET A 287 6.68 -20.88 7.25
CA MET A 287 5.81 -20.13 8.16
C MET A 287 4.79 -21.05 8.80
N GLY A 288 4.51 -20.81 10.08
CA GLY A 288 3.36 -21.38 10.78
C GLY A 288 2.11 -20.50 10.66
N LYS A 289 1.08 -20.88 11.41
CA LYS A 289 -0.12 -20.04 11.58
C LYS A 289 0.13 -18.85 12.51
N PHE A 290 1.16 -18.90 13.34
CA PHE A 290 1.40 -17.89 14.36
C PHE A 290 1.84 -16.55 13.74
N GLU A 291 2.55 -16.58 12.61
CA GLU A 291 2.98 -15.39 11.87
C GLU A 291 1.80 -14.62 11.27
N PHE A 292 0.65 -15.26 11.14
CA PHE A 292 -0.61 -14.67 10.69
C PHE A 292 -1.60 -14.45 11.83
N SER A 293 -1.16 -14.64 13.08
CA SER A 293 -1.95 -14.31 14.26
C SER A 293 -1.68 -12.89 14.72
N ILE A 294 -2.64 -12.31 15.43
CA ILE A 294 -2.43 -11.06 16.15
C ILE A 294 -1.73 -11.43 17.45
N PRO A 295 -0.70 -10.70 17.87
CA PRO A 295 -0.25 -10.75 19.26
C PRO A 295 -1.38 -10.20 20.15
N THR A 296 -2.14 -11.09 20.80
CA THR A 296 -3.08 -10.70 21.85
C THR A 296 -2.34 -10.62 23.17
N LEU A 297 -2.43 -9.49 23.86
CA LEU A 297 -1.85 -9.30 25.19
C LEU A 297 -2.96 -9.30 26.24
N PRO A 298 -2.72 -9.88 27.43
CA PRO A 298 -3.63 -9.77 28.55
C PRO A 298 -4.07 -8.32 28.81
N GLY A 299 -5.36 -8.12 29.04
CA GLY A 299 -5.96 -6.81 29.28
C GLY A 299 -6.36 -6.02 28.02
N MET A 300 -6.00 -6.49 26.81
CA MET A 300 -6.49 -5.88 25.57
C MET A 300 -8.02 -5.96 25.45
N THR A 301 -8.64 -4.91 24.91
CA THR A 301 -10.07 -4.91 24.59
C THR A 301 -10.26 -5.05 23.07
N ILE A 302 -11.09 -5.99 22.66
CA ILE A 302 -11.43 -6.24 21.25
C ILE A 302 -12.92 -5.94 21.04
N SER A 303 -13.26 -5.20 20.00
CA SER A 303 -14.65 -4.89 19.64
C SER A 303 -14.99 -5.45 18.26
N ASP A 304 -16.11 -6.15 18.14
CA ASP A 304 -16.50 -6.82 16.90
C ASP A 304 -16.96 -5.86 15.78
N GLU A 305 -17.29 -4.58 16.04
CA GLU A 305 -17.58 -3.55 15.01
C GLU A 305 -17.24 -2.12 15.49
N ARG A 306 -17.45 -1.09 14.65
CA ARG A 306 -17.51 0.32 15.07
C ARG A 306 -18.96 0.69 15.40
N GLY A 307 -19.30 0.87 16.68
CA GLY A 307 -20.62 1.33 17.08
C GLY A 307 -20.95 1.13 18.56
N PRO A 308 -22.00 1.78 19.08
CA PRO A 308 -22.40 1.72 20.49
C PRO A 308 -23.03 0.39 20.93
N LYS A 309 -23.31 -0.55 20.01
CA LYS A 309 -23.89 -1.88 20.28
C LYS A 309 -22.91 -3.03 20.01
N THR A 310 -21.62 -2.75 20.10
CA THR A 310 -20.57 -3.69 19.71
C THR A 310 -20.28 -4.68 20.81
N LYS A 311 -20.23 -5.97 20.48
CA LYS A 311 -19.71 -6.97 21.43
C LYS A 311 -18.25 -6.64 21.70
N ARG A 312 -17.94 -6.40 22.97
CA ARG A 312 -16.59 -6.15 23.45
C ARG A 312 -16.08 -7.40 24.16
N TYR A 313 -14.80 -7.66 24.05
CA TYR A 313 -14.12 -8.75 24.73
C TYR A 313 -12.87 -8.20 25.41
N ARG A 314 -12.50 -8.74 26.56
CA ARG A 314 -11.20 -8.54 27.18
C ARG A 314 -10.37 -9.80 26.99
N VAL A 315 -9.12 -9.64 26.60
CA VAL A 315 -8.14 -10.73 26.55
C VAL A 315 -7.71 -11.05 27.98
N ASP A 316 -7.86 -12.29 28.42
CA ASP A 316 -7.44 -12.73 29.75
C ASP A 316 -5.91 -12.96 29.82
N LYS A 317 -5.41 -13.36 31.00
CA LYS A 317 -3.99 -13.68 31.21
C LYS A 317 -3.46 -14.82 30.33
N ASN A 318 -4.35 -15.63 29.75
CA ASN A 318 -4.04 -16.77 28.90
C ASN A 318 -4.27 -16.48 27.41
N GLY A 319 -4.64 -15.25 27.03
CA GLY A 319 -4.94 -14.89 25.64
C GLY A 319 -6.37 -15.20 25.19
N GLN A 320 -7.27 -15.61 26.08
CA GLN A 320 -8.65 -15.94 25.75
C GLN A 320 -9.55 -14.70 25.73
N LEU A 321 -10.53 -14.67 24.81
CA LEU A 321 -11.50 -13.58 24.71
C LEU A 321 -12.66 -13.79 25.69
N ILE A 322 -12.71 -12.95 26.73
CA ILE A 322 -13.81 -12.91 27.70
C ILE A 322 -14.80 -11.82 27.28
N PRO A 323 -16.07 -12.12 27.01
CA PRO A 323 -17.08 -11.10 26.73
C PRO A 323 -17.16 -10.07 27.86
N LEU A 324 -17.05 -8.79 27.50
CA LEU A 324 -17.41 -7.69 28.39
C LEU A 324 -18.92 -7.52 28.28
N VAL A 325 -19.64 -7.86 29.35
CA VAL A 325 -21.08 -7.58 29.44
C VAL A 325 -21.22 -6.05 29.51
N ASP A 326 -21.79 -5.44 28.48
CA ASP A 326 -22.12 -4.01 28.52
C ASP A 326 -23.08 -3.79 29.69
N ALA A 327 -22.61 -3.13 30.73
CA ALA A 327 -23.40 -2.79 31.91
C ALA A 327 -24.42 -1.70 31.58
N LYS A 328 -25.42 -2.00 30.73
CA LYS A 328 -26.66 -1.22 30.57
C LYS A 328 -27.82 -2.11 30.15
N ASN A 329 -28.42 -2.77 31.14
CA ASN A 329 -29.88 -2.99 31.23
C ASN A 329 -30.27 -3.47 32.65
N THR A 330 -29.77 -2.82 33.70
CA THR A 330 -30.17 -3.13 35.09
C THR A 330 -30.78 -1.95 35.85
N ASP A 331 -31.18 -0.87 35.19
CA ASP A 331 -31.96 0.20 35.83
C ASP A 331 -33.05 0.72 34.89
N ARG A 332 -34.09 -0.09 34.69
CA ARG A 332 -35.46 0.34 34.36
C ARG A 332 -36.43 -0.68 34.92
N THR A 333 -36.64 -0.62 36.23
CA THR A 333 -37.84 -1.12 36.92
C THR A 333 -38.44 0.04 37.66
#